data_AF-A0A8H9CKK7-F1
#
_entry.id   AF-A0A8H9CKK7-F1
#
_cell.length_a   1.000
_cell.length_b   1.000
_cell.length_c   1.000
_cell.angle_alpha   90.00
_cell.angle_beta   90.00
_cell.angle_gamma   90.00
#
_symmetry.space_group_name_H-M   'P 1'
#
loop_
_entity.id
_entity.type
_entity.pdbx_description
1 polymer ?
#
loop_
_entity_poly.entity_id
_entity_poly.type
_entity_poly.pdbx_seq_one_letter_code
_entity_poly.pdbx_strand_id
1 'polypeptide(L)' 'MAWIGRLPKRIGLFRFFLLFAGLVMLAGLLGGYAIGRIDCAIYGYQTERETRLAAFAGCLVRVDDGWVPRGELRILQ' A
#
# COMPACT_ATOMS: atom_id res chain seq x y z
N MET A 1 36.70 38.43 17.25
CA MET A 1 35.52 38.05 16.44
C MET A 1 35.53 36.53 16.26
N ALA A 2 34.76 35.79 17.05
CA ALA A 2 34.53 34.35 16.83
C ALA A 2 33.26 33.90 17.57
N TRP A 3 32.11 34.36 17.10
CA TRP A 3 30.80 33.82 17.50
C TRP A 3 30.46 32.63 16.59
N ILE A 4 31.08 31.47 16.84
CA ILE A 4 30.64 30.21 16.23
C ILE A 4 29.56 29.61 17.13
N GLY A 5 28.32 29.83 16.70
CA GLY A 5 27.10 29.39 17.34
C GLY A 5 27.08 27.88 17.49
N ARG A 6 26.93 27.43 18.75
CA ARG A 6 26.65 26.06 19.14
C ARG A 6 25.25 25.69 18.65
N LEU A 7 25.12 25.28 17.40
CA LEU A 7 23.86 24.77 16.82
C LEU A 7 23.35 23.60 17.69
N PRO A 8 22.11 23.65 18.19
CA PRO A 8 21.62 22.66 19.13
C PRO A 8 21.42 21.32 18.40
N LYS A 9 22.17 20.29 18.83
CA LYS A 9 22.04 18.88 18.35
C LYS A 9 20.59 18.37 18.28
N ARG A 10 19.67 18.97 19.05
CA ARG A 10 18.22 18.68 19.04
C ARG A 10 17.54 18.91 17.68
N ILE A 11 18.01 19.87 16.87
CA ILE A 11 17.43 20.14 15.53
C ILE A 11 17.72 18.99 14.56
N GLY A 12 18.92 18.41 14.61
CA GLY A 12 19.30 17.28 13.77
C GLY A 12 18.50 16.02 14.09
N LEU A 13 18.28 15.74 15.39
CA LEU A 13 17.48 14.60 15.84
C LEU A 13 16.01 14.72 15.41
N PHE A 14 15.41 15.91 15.51
CA PHE A 14 14.02 16.13 15.11
C PHE A 14 13.80 15.93 13.61
N ARG A 15 14.73 16.42 12.77
CA ARG A 15 14.67 16.19 11.32
C ARG A 15 14.83 14.71 10.96
N PHE A 16 15.70 13.99 11.65
CA PHE A 16 15.86 12.55 11.46
C PHE A 16 14.58 11.79 11.79
N PHE A 17 13.93 12.10 12.91
CA PHE A 17 12.64 11.50 13.30
C PHE A 17 11.55 11.76 12.26
N LEU A 18 11.45 12.98 11.72
CA LEU A 18 10.47 13.31 10.68
C LEU A 18 10.71 12.51 9.39
N LEU A 19 11.97 12.41 8.95
CA LEU A 19 12.33 11.61 7.77
C LEU A 19 12.02 10.14 7.97
N PHE A 20 12.36 9.59 9.14
CA PHE A 20 12.09 8.20 9.47
C PHE A 20 10.59 7.91 9.53
N ALA A 21 9.81 8.77 10.20
CA ALA A 21 8.35 8.66 10.27
C ALA A 21 7.71 8.73 8.87
N GLY A 22 8.16 9.65 8.02
CA GLY A 22 7.71 9.73 6.63
C GLY A 22 8.01 8.47 5.83
N LEU A 23 9.20 7.89 6.01
CA LEU A 23 9.60 6.67 5.31
C LEU A 23 8.78 5.45 5.76
N VAL A 24 8.54 5.31 7.06
CA VAL A 24 7.68 4.24 7.61
C VAL A 24 6.25 4.37 7.09
N MET A 25 5.68 5.57 7.07
CA MET A 25 4.35 5.81 6.54
C MET A 25 4.25 5.46 5.05
N LEU A 26 5.24 5.89 4.26
CA LEU A 26 5.32 5.56 2.83
C LEU A 26 5.44 4.04 2.61
N ALA A 27 6.30 3.36 3.39
CA ALA A 27 6.46 1.92 3.32
C ALA A 27 5.16 1.18 3.67
N GLY A 28 4.41 1.65 4.66
CA GLY A 28 3.10 1.09 5.01
C GLY A 28 2.08 1.21 3.87
N LEU A 29 2.00 2.38 3.23
CA LEU A 29 1.10 2.63 2.10
C LEU A 29 1.44 1.75 0.89
N LEU A 30 2.72 1.70 0.52
CA LEU A 30 3.20 0.88 -0.60
C LEU A 30 3.07 -0.61 -0.30
N GLY A 31 3.36 -1.02 0.94
CA GLY A 31 3.23 -2.41 1.39
C GLY A 31 1.79 -2.91 1.29
N GLY A 32 0.81 -2.13 1.77
CA GLY A 32 -0.61 -2.48 1.65
C GLY A 32 -1.06 -2.65 0.19
N TYR A 33 -0.64 -1.73 -0.69
CA TYR A 33 -0.94 -1.82 -2.12
C TYR A 33 -0.28 -3.04 -2.78
N ALA A 34 1.00 -3.30 -2.47
CA ALA A 34 1.74 -4.43 -3.00
C ALA A 34 1.15 -5.78 -2.55
N ILE A 35 0.78 -5.91 -1.27
CA ILE A 35 0.15 -7.12 -0.75
C ILE A 35 -1.18 -7.38 -1.45
N GLY A 36 -2.03 -6.36 -1.59
CA GLY A 36 -3.31 -6.48 -2.31
C GLY A 36 -3.12 -6.87 -3.79
N ARG A 37 -2.09 -6.32 -4.45
CA ARG A 37 -1.71 -6.70 -5.81
C ARG A 37 -1.30 -8.18 -5.91
N ILE A 38 -0.46 -8.63 -4.98
CA ILE A 38 0.07 -10.00 -4.97
C ILE A 38 -1.05 -11.00 -4.71
N ASP A 39 -1.87 -10.78 -3.68
CA ASP A 39 -3.00 -11.65 -3.35
C ASP A 39 -3.99 -11.75 -4.54
N CYS A 40 -4.25 -10.64 -5.22
CA CYS A 40 -5.13 -10.62 -6.39
C CYS A 40 -4.56 -11.40 -7.60
N ALA A 41 -3.24 -11.30 -7.83
CA ALA A 41 -2.56 -12.05 -8.88
C ALA A 41 -2.51 -13.55 -8.57
N ILE A 42 -2.21 -13.93 -7.33
CA ILE A 42 -2.21 -15.32 -6.88
C ILE A 42 -3.61 -15.91 -7.02
N TYR A 43 -4.65 -15.19 -6.60
CA TYR A 43 -6.03 -15.65 -6.72
C TYR A 43 -6.41 -15.94 -8.18
N GLY A 44 -6.08 -15.04 -9.11
CA GLY A 44 -6.34 -15.24 -10.55
C GLY A 44 -5.60 -16.46 -11.10
N TYR A 45 -4.34 -16.63 -10.71
CA TYR A 45 -3.54 -17.81 -11.09
C TYR A 45 -4.13 -19.13 -10.57
N GLN A 46 -4.59 -19.16 -9.33
CA GLN A 46 -5.14 -20.38 -8.70
C GLN A 46 -6.53 -20.76 -9.21
N THR A 47 -7.33 -19.78 -9.61
CA THR A 47 -8.73 -20.00 -10.02
C THR A 47 -8.93 -19.96 -11.54
N GLU A 48 -7.86 -19.74 -12.31
CA GLU A 48 -7.90 -19.49 -13.76
C GLU A 48 -8.90 -18.38 -14.14
N ARG A 49 -9.10 -17.39 -13.25
CA ARG A 49 -9.99 -16.26 -13.47
C ARG A 49 -9.21 -15.01 -13.85
N GLU A 50 -9.79 -14.19 -14.72
CA GLU A 50 -9.26 -12.85 -14.94
C GLU A 50 -9.48 -11.99 -13.68
N THR A 51 -8.38 -11.46 -13.14
CA THR A 51 -8.40 -10.59 -11.97
C THR A 51 -7.74 -9.25 -12.26
N ARG A 52 -8.23 -8.19 -11.61
CA ARG A 52 -7.60 -6.87 -11.64
C ARG A 52 -7.75 -6.17 -10.31
N LEU A 53 -6.74 -5.39 -9.93
CA LEU A 53 -6.81 -4.55 -8.74
C LEU A 53 -7.42 -3.19 -9.10
N ALA A 54 -8.50 -2.81 -8.42
CA ALA A 54 -9.06 -1.47 -8.50
C ALA A 54 -8.75 -0.69 -7.21
N ALA A 55 -8.51 0.61 -7.35
CA ALA A 55 -8.34 1.50 -6.21
C ALA A 55 -9.63 1.47 -5.36
N PHE A 56 -9.47 1.32 -4.04
CA PHE A 56 -10.55 1.28 -3.03
C PHE A 56 -11.50 0.07 -3.07
N ALA A 57 -11.74 -0.55 -4.23
CA ALA A 57 -12.57 -1.74 -4.35
C ALA A 57 -11.81 -3.07 -4.16
N GLY A 58 -10.47 -3.02 -4.14
CA GLY A 58 -9.63 -4.19 -3.92
C GLY A 58 -9.52 -5.08 -5.15
N CYS A 59 -9.45 -6.39 -4.94
CA CYS A 59 -9.32 -7.37 -6.03
C CYS A 59 -10.68 -7.62 -6.68
N LEU A 60 -10.79 -7.26 -7.96
CA LEU A 60 -11.94 -7.57 -8.81
C LEU A 60 -11.67 -8.84 -9.60
N VAL A 61 -12.72 -9.62 -9.80
CA VAL A 61 -12.73 -10.86 -10.57
C VAL A 61 -13.72 -10.70 -11.71
N ARG A 62 -13.35 -11.17 -12.90
CA ARG A 62 -14.24 -11.19 -14.05
C ARG A 62 -15.30 -12.27 -13.86
N VAL A 63 -16.56 -11.88 -14.03
CA VAL A 63 -17.74 -12.75 -14.12
C VAL A 63 -18.49 -12.42 -15.42
N ASP A 64 -19.46 -13.23 -15.81
CA ASP A 64 -20.17 -13.11 -17.09
C ASP A 64 -20.70 -11.69 -17.36
N ASP A 65 -21.32 -11.09 -16.34
CA ASP A 65 -21.94 -9.74 -16.43
C ASP A 65 -21.00 -8.59 -16.02
N GLY A 66 -19.73 -8.82 -15.67
CA GLY A 66 -18.84 -7.72 -15.31
C GLY A 66 -17.65 -8.03 -14.41
N TRP A 67 -17.27 -7.03 -13.62
CA TRP A 67 -16.17 -7.11 -12.65
C TRP A 67 -16.73 -6.98 -11.25
N VAL A 68 -16.59 -8.04 -10.45
CA VAL A 68 -17.14 -8.11 -9.10
C VAL A 68 -16.00 -8.22 -8.09
N PRO A 69 -16.04 -7.49 -6.95
CA PRO A 69 -15.01 -7.61 -5.92
C PRO A 69 -15.04 -8.99 -5.27
N ARG A 70 -13.86 -9.57 -5.03
CA ARG A 70 -13.68 -10.91 -4.45
C ARG A 70 -14.54 -11.18 -3.21
N GLY A 71 -14.76 -10.17 -2.37
CA GLY A 71 -15.61 -10.29 -1.18
C GLY A 71 -17.09 -10.53 -1.48
N GLU A 72 -17.58 -10.02 -2.61
CA GLU A 72 -18.98 -10.16 -3.06
C GLU A 72 -19.21 -11.40 -3.91
N LEU A 73 -18.15 -12.04 -4.45
CA LEU A 73 -18.29 -13.29 -5.22
C LEU A 73 -18.95 -14.42 -4.42
N ARG A 74 -18.82 -14.43 -3.08
CA ARG A 74 -19.45 -15.42 -2.23
C ARG A 74 -20.98 -15.29 -2.16
N ILE A 75 -21.53 -14.14 -2.54
CA ILE A 75 -22.98 -13.87 -2.53
C ILE A 75 -23.62 -14.28 -3.87
N LEU A 76 -22.83 -14.33 -4.95
CA LEU A 76 -23.28 -14.64 -6.31
C LEU A 76 -23.22 -16.14 -6.67
N GLN A 77 -22.63 -16.98 -5.82
CA GLN A 77 -22.49 -18.44 -6.01
C GLN A 77 -23.35 -19.18 -4.97
#